data_AF-A0A842MUE9-F1
#
_entry.id   AF-A0A842MUE9-F1
#
_cell.length_a   1.000
_cell.length_b   1.000
_cell.length_c   1.000
_cell.angle_alpha   90.00
_cell.angle_beta   90.00
_cell.angle_gamma   90.00
#
_symmetry.space_group_name_H-M   'P 1'
#
loop_
_entity.id
_entity.type
_entity.pdbx_description
1 polymer ?
#
loop_
_entity_poly.entity_id
_entity_poly.type
_entity_poly.pdbx_seq_one_letter_code
_entity_poly.pdbx_strand_id
1 'polypeptide(L)' 'MRVAVIDREKCKPDKCNTECISFCPMVRTRREAIRLDPDGI' A
#
# COMPACT_ATOMS: atom_id res chain seq x y z
N MET A 1 15.77 -11.94 -3.92
CA MET A 1 14.78 -10.86 -4.17
C MET A 1 13.60 -11.10 -3.24
N ARG A 2 13.03 -10.06 -2.61
CA ARG A 2 11.87 -10.17 -1.70
C ARG A 2 10.80 -9.15 -2.13
N VAL A 3 9.54 -9.52 -2.03
CA VAL A 3 8.38 -8.69 -2.39
C VAL A 3 7.31 -8.86 -1.31
N ALA A 4 6.64 -7.78 -0.94
CA ALA A 4 5.48 -7.83 -0.05
C ALA A 4 4.20 -8.04 -0.88
N VAL A 5 3.34 -8.95 -0.43
CA VAL A 5 2.06 -9.26 -1.08
C VAL A 5 0.93 -8.92 -0.11
N ILE A 6 -0.12 -8.29 -0.63
CA ILE A 6 -1.32 -7.93 0.14
C ILE A 6 -2.44 -8.92 -0.20
N ASP A 7 -3.06 -9.48 0.82
CA ASP A 7 -4.28 -10.26 0.69
C ASP A 7 -5.48 -9.31 0.58
N ARG A 8 -6.11 -9.28 -0.59
CA ARG A 8 -7.19 -8.34 -0.93
C ARG A 8 -8.47 -8.61 -0.15
N GLU A 9 -8.73 -9.84 0.27
CA GLU A 9 -9.93 -10.16 1.06
C GLU A 9 -9.85 -9.57 2.48
N LYS A 10 -8.62 -9.41 2.98
CA LYS A 10 -8.34 -8.83 4.29
C LYS A 10 -8.10 -7.32 4.24
N CYS A 11 -7.60 -6.81 3.12
CA CYS A 11 -7.32 -5.39 2.93
C CYS A 11 -8.64 -4.60 2.83
N LYS A 12 -8.81 -3.61 3.70
CA LYS A 12 -10.01 -2.76 3.73
C LYS A 12 -9.57 -1.29 3.64
N PRO A 13 -9.29 -0.78 2.43
CA PRO A 13 -8.77 0.58 2.24
C PRO A 13 -9.73 1.64 2.80
N ASP A 14 -11.04 1.44 2.70
CA ASP A 14 -12.05 2.37 3.26
C ASP A 14 -12.05 2.44 4.79
N LYS A 15 -11.45 1.45 5.46
CA LYS A 15 -11.42 1.33 6.92
C LYS A 15 -10.02 1.45 7.50
N CYS A 16 -9.00 1.66 6.67
CA CYS A 16 -7.62 1.85 7.12
C CYS A 16 -7.18 3.31 6.90
N ASN A 17 -6.10 3.71 7.56
CA ASN A 17 -5.54 5.06 7.40
C ASN A 17 -4.41 5.08 6.37
N THR A 18 -4.37 4.09 5.47
CA THR A 18 -3.33 3.92 4.44
C THR A 18 -1.91 3.91 5.05
N GLU A 19 -1.76 3.29 6.21
CA GLU A 19 -0.49 3.16 6.94
C GLU A 19 0.60 2.48 6.10
N CYS A 20 0.23 1.56 5.20
CA CYS A 20 1.15 0.92 4.27
C CYS A 20 1.87 1.94 3.37
N ILE A 21 1.22 3.03 2.96
CA ILE A 21 1.82 4.09 2.13
C ILE A 21 2.57 5.09 3.00
N SER A 22 1.92 5.54 4.08
CA SER A 22 2.45 6.57 4.98
C SER A 22 3.76 6.16 5.65
N PHE A 23 3.88 4.89 6.05
CA PHE A 23 5.06 4.39 6.76
C PHE A 23 6.05 3.65 5.87
N CYS A 24 5.70 3.28 4.63
CA CYS A 24 6.62 2.56 3.77
C CYS A 24 7.86 3.42 3.47
N PRO A 25 9.07 2.94 3.81
CA PRO A 25 10.30 3.72 3.62
C PRO A 25 10.54 4.03 2.14
N MET A 26 10.19 3.11 1.24
CA MET A 26 10.34 3.31 -0.21
C MET A 26 9.46 4.46 -0.72
N VAL A 27 8.19 4.50 -0.30
CA VAL A 27 7.27 5.58 -0.66
C VAL A 27 7.76 6.92 -0.11
N ARG A 28 8.24 6.95 1.14
CA ARG A 28 8.80 8.17 1.75
C ARG A 28 10.05 8.69 1.03
N THR A 29 10.85 7.79 0.45
CA THR A 29 11.97 8.16 -0.44
C THR A 29 11.53 8.56 -1.86
N ARG A 30 10.22 8.78 -2.07
CA ARG A 30 9.60 9.11 -3.36
C ARG A 30 9.75 8.02 -4.43
N ARG A 31 9.89 6.75 -4.02
CA ARG A 31 9.80 5.61 -4.93
C ARG A 31 8.37 5.11 -4.96
N GLU A 32 7.85 4.87 -6.16
CA GLU A 32 6.52 4.31 -6.35
C GLU A 32 6.55 2.80 -6.08
N ALA A 33 6.43 2.43 -4.80
CA ALA A 33 6.38 1.04 -4.36
C ALA A 33 4.96 0.55 -4.07
N ILE A 34 4.05 1.44 -3.69
CA ILE A 34 2.64 1.17 -3.37
C ILE A 34 1.82 2.32 -3.96
N ARG A 35 0.71 2.02 -4.63
CA ARG A 35 -0.26 3.00 -5.12
C ARG A 35 -1.66 2.67 -4.58
N LEU A 36 -2.51 3.69 -4.55
CA LEU A 36 -3.95 3.58 -4.33
C LEU A 36 -4.61 4.01 -5.64
N ASP A 37 -5.04 3.04 -6.41
CA ASP A 37 -5.89 3.15 -7.55
C ASP A 37 -7.35 3.32 -7.07
N PRO A 38 -8.11 4.22 -7.72
CA PRO A 38 -9.48 4.57 -7.33
C PRO A 38 -10.48 3.41 -7.46
N ASP A 39 -10.13 2.34 -8.17
CA ASP A 39 -10.92 1.12 -8.30
C ASP A 39 -10.58 0.07 -7.20
N GLY A 40 -9.76 0.44 -6.20
CA GLY A 40 -9.30 -0.47 -5.15
C GLY A 40 -8.13 -1.35 -5.59
N ILE A 41 -7.13 -0.75 -6.25
CA ILE A 41 -5.87 -1.42 -6.64
C ILE A 41 -4.66 -0.64 -6.12
#